data_AF-F0W5M9-F1
#
_entry.id   AF-F0W5M9-F1
#
_cell.length_a   1.000
_cell.length_b   1.000
_cell.length_c   1.000
_cell.angle_alpha   90.00
_cell.angle_beta   90.00
_cell.angle_gamma   90.00
#
_symmetry.space_group_name_H-M   'P 1'
#
loop_
_entity.id
_entity.type
_entity.pdbx_description
1 polymer ?
#
loop_
_entity_poly.entity_id
_entity_poly.type
_entity_poly.pdbx_seq_one_letter_code
_entity_poly.pdbx_strand_id
1 'polypeptide(L)'
;MTFSSLVSILAVVVCGQVEVLYSCPDICNCIGSTHVSVYCEIKGLTAIPDNIPMETTHLYFMGNQFTKILPEMLQGTLRYANNTFSRRKAAFTQLKVIRLDLNPIERIDEFDFISVPTLELVYAI
;
A
#
# COMPACT_ATOMS: atom_id res chain seq x y z
N MET A 1 -12.75 -11.34 -54.45
CA MET A 1 -12.03 -11.38 -53.16
C MET A 1 -11.79 -9.93 -52.76
N THR A 2 -12.80 -9.22 -52.23
CA THR A 2 -13.11 -9.04 -50.77
C THR A 2 -11.99 -8.24 -50.06
N PHE A 3 -12.11 -7.09 -49.37
CA PHE A 3 -13.15 -6.11 -48.96
C PHE A 3 -12.42 -4.73 -48.86
N SER A 4 -12.91 -3.63 -49.44
CA SER A 4 -13.75 -2.57 -48.85
C SER A 4 -13.22 -1.88 -47.57
N SER A 5 -12.75 -0.64 -47.76
CA SER A 5 -13.08 0.60 -47.03
C SER A 5 -12.89 0.77 -45.51
N LEU A 6 -12.55 2.03 -45.19
CA LEU A 6 -12.65 2.75 -43.92
C LEU A 6 -11.44 2.65 -42.99
N VAL A 7 -10.52 3.62 -43.16
CA VAL A 7 -9.64 4.11 -42.09
C VAL A 7 -10.54 4.59 -40.96
N SER A 8 -10.82 3.66 -40.05
CA SER A 8 -11.72 3.84 -38.93
C SER A 8 -10.89 4.44 -37.80
N ILE A 9 -11.28 5.65 -37.43
CA ILE A 9 -10.94 6.38 -36.23
C ILE A 9 -10.76 5.40 -35.06
N LEU A 10 -9.53 5.10 -34.68
CA LEU A 10 -9.26 4.92 -33.27
C LEU A 10 -8.75 6.28 -32.81
N ALA A 11 -9.71 7.10 -32.41
CA ALA A 11 -9.44 8.27 -31.60
C ALA A 11 -8.39 7.86 -30.58
N VAL A 12 -7.33 8.65 -30.50
CA VAL A 12 -6.37 8.63 -29.41
C VAL A 12 -7.16 9.04 -28.16
N VAL A 13 -7.95 8.11 -27.63
CA VAL A 13 -8.36 8.12 -26.24
C VAL A 13 -7.20 7.45 -25.52
N VAL A 14 -6.10 8.18 -25.41
CA VAL A 14 -5.22 7.97 -24.26
C VAL A 14 -6.08 8.44 -23.08
N CYS A 15 -6.84 7.51 -22.52
CA CYS A 15 -7.62 7.75 -21.32
C CYS A 15 -6.64 7.96 -20.18
N GLY A 16 -6.15 9.19 -20.05
CA GLY A 16 -5.14 9.59 -19.07
C GLY A 16 -3.77 8.99 -19.37
N GLN A 17 -2.74 9.83 -19.36
CA GLN A 17 -1.44 9.33 -18.94
C GLN A 17 -1.58 8.94 -17.46
N VAL A 18 -1.92 7.69 -17.19
CA VAL A 18 -1.76 7.12 -15.86
C VAL A 18 -0.32 6.59 -15.82
N GLU A 19 0.65 7.48 -15.67
CA GLU A 19 1.98 7.07 -15.19
C GLU A 19 1.85 6.71 -13.71
N VAL A 20 1.41 5.49 -13.44
CA VAL A 20 1.35 4.93 -12.09
C VAL A 20 2.21 3.68 -12.12
N LEU A 21 3.53 3.88 -12.21
CA LEU A 21 4.51 2.88 -11.79
C LEU A 21 4.87 3.15 -10.33
N TYR A 22 3.87 3.02 -9.46
CA TYR A 22 4.14 2.67 -8.07
C TYR A 22 4.40 1.19 -8.11
N SER A 23 5.61 0.74 -7.79
CA SER A 23 5.79 -0.66 -7.37
C SER A 23 5.14 -0.84 -6.00
N CYS A 24 3.81 -0.78 -5.98
CA CYS A 24 3.00 -1.29 -4.89
C CYS A 24 3.34 -2.77 -4.70
N PRO A 25 3.24 -3.35 -3.48
CA PRO A 25 3.29 -4.79 -3.35
C PRO A 25 2.27 -5.44 -4.29
N ASP A 26 2.65 -6.46 -5.06
CA ASP A 26 1.78 -7.08 -6.10
C ASP A 26 0.44 -7.58 -5.54
N ILE A 27 0.41 -7.91 -4.24
CA ILE A 27 -0.78 -8.39 -3.54
C ILE A 27 -1.72 -7.26 -3.10
N CYS A 28 -1.29 -6.00 -3.22
CA CYS A 28 -1.97 -4.81 -2.74
C CYS A 28 -2.26 -3.82 -3.87
N ASN A 29 -3.15 -2.86 -3.59
CA ASN A 29 -3.41 -1.73 -4.47
C ASN A 29 -3.00 -0.44 -3.78
N CYS A 30 -2.35 0.47 -4.52
CA CYS A 30 -1.88 1.74 -3.98
C CYS A 30 -2.56 2.90 -4.72
N ILE A 31 -2.99 3.92 -3.98
CA ILE A 31 -3.66 5.10 -4.53
C ILE A 31 -2.99 6.36 -3.98
N GLY A 32 -2.80 7.37 -4.84
CA GLY A 32 -2.28 8.69 -4.49
C GLY A 32 -0.76 8.82 -4.60
N SER A 33 -0.29 10.05 -4.80
CA SER A 33 1.13 10.41 -4.92
C SER A 33 1.68 11.11 -3.68
N THR A 34 0.90 12.03 -3.15
CA THR A 34 1.22 12.83 -1.94
C THR A 34 0.65 12.21 -0.67
N HIS A 35 -0.56 11.67 -0.77
CA HIS A 35 -1.23 10.92 0.30
C HIS A 35 -1.39 9.48 -0.18
N VAL A 36 -0.40 8.65 0.12
CA VAL A 36 -0.39 7.27 -0.36
C VAL A 36 -1.25 6.41 0.57
N SER A 37 -2.27 5.77 -0.01
CA SER A 37 -3.12 4.78 0.64
C SER A 37 -2.84 3.41 0.05
N VAL A 38 -2.63 2.41 0.91
CA VAL A 38 -2.30 1.04 0.50
C VAL A 38 -3.37 0.07 1.00
N TYR A 39 -4.00 -0.61 0.04
CA TYR A 39 -5.13 -1.50 0.21
C TYR A 39 -4.67 -2.96 0.06
N CYS A 40 -4.65 -3.71 1.15
CA CYS A 40 -4.19 -5.09 1.25
C CYS A 40 -5.21 -5.98 1.98
N GLU A 41 -6.50 -5.66 1.91
CA GLU A 41 -7.56 -6.36 2.64
C GLU A 41 -7.85 -7.75 2.08
N ILE A 42 -8.17 -8.70 2.96
CA ILE A 42 -8.63 -10.06 2.61
C ILE A 42 -7.66 -10.77 1.65
N LYS A 43 -6.36 -10.69 1.97
CA LYS A 43 -5.28 -11.31 1.18
C LYS A 43 -4.63 -12.50 1.88
N GLY A 44 -5.10 -12.85 3.09
CA GLY A 44 -4.53 -13.93 3.89
C GLY A 44 -3.13 -13.60 4.42
N LEU A 45 -2.77 -12.32 4.52
CA LEU A 45 -1.44 -11.89 4.95
C LEU A 45 -1.18 -12.27 6.41
N THR A 46 0.00 -12.82 6.67
CA THR A 46 0.51 -13.07 8.04
C THR A 46 1.60 -12.08 8.45
N ALA A 47 2.08 -11.28 7.49
CA ALA A 47 3.12 -10.28 7.67
C ALA A 47 2.87 -9.09 6.73
N ILE A 48 3.42 -7.93 7.10
CA ILE A 48 3.36 -6.71 6.28
C ILE A 48 4.20 -6.96 5.01
N PRO A 49 3.64 -6.81 3.80
CA PRO A 49 4.37 -7.01 2.55
C PRO A 49 5.57 -6.08 2.40
N ASP A 50 6.61 -6.57 1.72
CA ASP A 50 7.71 -5.74 1.26
C ASP A 50 7.24 -4.72 0.19
N ASN A 51 8.01 -3.65 -0.02
CA ASN A 51 7.74 -2.60 -1.02
C ASN A 51 6.53 -1.71 -0.73
N ILE A 52 6.01 -1.67 0.49
CA ILE A 52 5.08 -0.59 0.88
C ILE A 52 5.89 0.72 0.92
N PRO A 53 5.46 1.80 0.24
CA PRO A 53 6.20 3.06 0.25
C PRO A 53 6.29 3.67 1.66
N MET A 54 7.45 4.19 2.06
CA MET A 54 7.63 4.75 3.42
C MET A 54 6.78 6.00 3.70
N GLU A 55 6.35 6.70 2.64
CA GLU A 55 5.45 7.85 2.64
C GLU A 55 3.97 7.47 2.75
N THR A 56 3.66 6.18 2.97
CA THR A 56 2.29 5.71 3.18
C THR A 56 1.64 6.41 4.36
N THR A 57 0.43 6.93 4.13
CA THR A 57 -0.38 7.64 5.13
C THR A 57 -1.50 6.78 5.68
N HIS A 58 -2.02 5.83 4.88
CA HIS A 58 -3.13 4.96 5.24
C HIS A 58 -2.81 3.52 4.85
N LEU A 59 -2.90 2.60 5.81
CA LEU A 59 -2.71 1.16 5.60
C LEU A 59 -4.01 0.42 5.89
N TYR A 60 -4.50 -0.34 4.91
CA TYR A 60 -5.69 -1.18 5.04
C TYR A 60 -5.31 -2.66 4.98
N PHE A 61 -5.27 -3.29 6.15
CA PHE A 61 -4.93 -4.70 6.37
C PHE A 61 -6.09 -5.52 6.95
N MET A 62 -7.31 -5.02 6.84
CA MET A 62 -8.51 -5.67 7.35
C MET A 62 -8.68 -7.09 6.77
N GLY A 63 -9.12 -8.04 7.59
CA GLY A 63 -9.49 -9.39 7.13
C GLY A 63 -8.31 -10.28 6.74
N ASN A 64 -7.15 -10.07 7.37
CA ASN A 64 -5.95 -10.88 7.16
C ASN A 64 -5.73 -11.85 8.34
N GLN A 65 -4.51 -12.37 8.49
CA GLN A 65 -4.13 -13.38 9.48
C GLN A 65 -3.03 -12.85 10.42
N PHE A 66 -3.03 -11.54 10.70
CA PHE A 66 -2.12 -10.95 11.68
C PHE A 66 -2.51 -11.41 13.09
N THR A 67 -1.59 -12.03 13.83
CA THR A 67 -1.82 -12.44 15.23
C THR A 67 -1.26 -11.46 16.25
N LYS A 68 -0.37 -10.57 15.81
CA LYS A 68 0.26 -9.50 16.59
C LYS A 68 0.77 -8.41 15.65
N ILE A 69 1.03 -7.24 16.20
CA ILE A 69 1.80 -6.18 15.55
C ILE A 69 3.04 -5.92 16.40
N LEU A 70 4.17 -5.72 15.73
CA LEU A 70 5.43 -5.38 16.38
C LEU A 70 6.01 -4.12 15.74
N PRO A 71 6.71 -3.25 16.49
CA PRO A 71 7.27 -2.01 15.97
C PRO A 71 8.16 -2.21 14.75
N GLU A 72 8.95 -3.29 14.73
CA GLU A 72 9.84 -3.64 13.63
C GLU A 72 9.12 -4.05 12.33
N MET A 73 7.83 -4.40 12.40
CA MET A 73 7.03 -4.73 11.22
C MET A 73 6.57 -3.47 10.48
N LEU A 74 6.47 -2.33 11.17
CA LEU A 74 5.92 -1.08 10.64
C LEU A 74 6.98 -0.27 9.89
N GLN A 75 7.57 -0.91 8.88
CA GLN A 75 8.58 -0.32 8.02
C GLN A 75 8.12 -0.34 6.56
N GLY A 76 8.25 0.81 5.90
CA GLY A 76 8.13 0.94 4.47
C GLY A 76 9.49 0.91 3.77
N THR A 77 9.45 1.20 2.49
CA THR A 77 10.58 1.15 1.58
C THR A 77 10.78 2.51 0.95
N LEU A 78 12.03 2.97 0.91
CA LEU A 78 12.40 4.22 0.26
C LEU A 78 12.18 4.12 -1.25
N ARG A 79 11.45 5.07 -1.84
CA ARG A 79 11.30 5.24 -3.29
C ARG A 79 12.32 6.25 -3.80
N TYR A 80 13.13 5.85 -4.78
CA TYR A 80 14.06 6.75 -5.47
C TYR A 80 13.33 7.57 -6.55
N ALA A 81 13.96 8.65 -7.03
CA ALA A 81 13.39 9.53 -8.06
C ALA A 81 13.11 8.84 -9.40
N ASN A 82 13.74 7.69 -9.66
CA ASN A 82 13.49 6.83 -10.83
C ASN A 82 12.38 5.80 -10.59
N ASN A 83 11.57 5.95 -9.54
CA ASN A 83 10.50 5.06 -9.12
C ASN A 83 10.93 3.63 -8.74
N THR A 84 12.23 3.37 -8.52
CA THR A 84 12.69 2.09 -7.98
C THR A 84 12.67 2.10 -6.45
N PHE A 85 12.41 0.94 -5.84
CA PHE A 85 12.48 0.76 -4.39
C PHE A 85 13.88 0.41 -3.91
N SER A 86 14.28 0.98 -2.78
CA SER A 86 15.50 0.61 -2.08
C SER A 86 15.37 -0.76 -1.45
N ARG A 87 16.49 -1.48 -1.31
CA ARG A 87 16.54 -2.65 -0.41
C ARG A 87 16.49 -2.26 1.07
N ARG A 88 16.70 -0.98 1.40
CA ARG A 88 16.65 -0.50 2.77
C ARG A 88 15.21 -0.19 3.17
N LYS A 89 14.81 -0.79 4.29
CA LYS A 89 13.57 -0.47 4.98
C LYS A 89 13.75 0.77 5.87
N ALA A 90 12.68 1.52 6.05
CA ALA A 90 12.61 2.70 6.89
C ALA A 90 11.25 2.74 7.59
N ALA A 91 11.18 3.33 8.78
CA ALA A 91 9.90 3.55 9.47
C ALA A 91 8.93 4.36 8.58
N PHE A 92 7.62 4.12 8.73
CA PHE A 92 6.64 4.95 8.07
C PHE A 92 6.64 6.36 8.70
N THR A 93 7.07 7.35 7.94
CA THR A 93 7.28 8.72 8.46
C THR A 93 6.01 9.58 8.44
N GLN A 94 4.98 9.12 7.73
CA GLN A 94 3.74 9.87 7.52
C GLN A 94 2.48 9.05 7.81
N LEU A 95 2.62 7.85 8.38
CA LEU A 95 1.48 6.97 8.64
C LEU A 95 0.56 7.62 9.67
N LYS A 96 -0.71 7.78 9.29
CA LYS A 96 -1.77 8.37 10.12
C LYS A 96 -2.81 7.35 10.54
N VAL A 97 -3.15 6.44 9.64
CA VAL A 97 -4.24 5.48 9.86
C VAL A 97 -3.77 4.06 9.54
N ILE A 98 -4.10 3.12 10.41
CA ILE A 98 -3.96 1.69 10.15
C ILE A 98 -5.27 0.95 10.48
N ARG A 99 -5.75 0.14 9.54
CA ARG A 99 -6.93 -0.72 9.66
C ARG A 99 -6.51 -2.18 9.75
N LEU A 100 -6.76 -2.81 10.88
CA LEU A 100 -6.41 -4.18 11.25
C LEU A 100 -7.62 -4.99 11.71
N ASP A 101 -8.83 -4.44 11.64
CA ASP A 101 -10.07 -5.14 12.00
C ASP A 101 -10.17 -6.50 11.28
N LEU A 102 -10.87 -7.47 11.89
CA LEU A 102 -11.01 -8.82 11.34
C LEU A 102 -9.68 -9.57 11.16
N ASN A 103 -8.70 -9.31 12.03
CA ASN A 103 -7.50 -10.14 12.17
C ASN A 103 -7.51 -10.86 13.53
N PRO A 104 -6.86 -12.03 13.66
CA PRO A 104 -6.76 -12.76 14.92
C PRO A 104 -5.75 -12.13 15.91
N ILE A 105 -5.72 -10.80 16.02
CA ILE A 105 -4.86 -10.08 16.98
C ILE A 105 -5.51 -10.18 18.36
N GLU A 106 -4.85 -10.85 19.29
CA GLU A 106 -5.40 -11.07 20.64
C GLU A 106 -5.27 -9.83 21.53
N ARG A 107 -4.18 -9.08 21.37
CA ARG A 107 -3.90 -7.88 22.15
C ARG A 107 -3.11 -6.86 21.34
N ILE A 108 -3.34 -5.60 21.69
CA ILE A 108 -2.54 -4.47 21.23
C ILE A 108 -2.05 -3.74 22.47
N ASP A 109 -0.74 -3.55 22.55
CA ASP A 109 -0.05 -2.84 23.60
C ASP A 109 0.38 -1.43 23.13
N GLU A 110 0.50 -0.48 24.06
CA GLU A 110 0.87 0.92 23.77
C GLU A 110 2.17 1.05 22.97
N PHE A 111 3.10 0.11 23.17
CA PHE A 111 4.42 0.11 22.55
C PHE A 111 4.45 -0.49 21.14
N ASP A 112 3.39 -1.17 20.69
CA ASP A 112 3.37 -1.87 19.40
C ASP A 112 3.54 -0.92 18.20
N PHE A 113 3.22 0.37 18.41
CA PHE A 113 3.28 1.42 17.40
C PHE A 113 4.36 2.48 17.67
N ILE A 114 5.31 2.23 18.59
CA ILE A 114 6.35 3.22 18.96
C ILE A 114 7.23 3.66 17.78
N SER A 115 7.36 2.82 16.74
CA SER A 115 8.12 3.12 15.52
C SER A 115 7.41 4.06 14.55
N VAL A 116 6.11 4.34 14.76
CA VAL A 116 5.28 5.19 13.91
C VAL A 116 4.57 6.26 14.75
N PRO A 117 5.32 7.21 15.35
CA PRO A 117 4.76 8.22 16.26
C PRO A 117 3.78 9.19 15.61
N THR A 118 3.65 9.16 14.27
CA THR A 118 2.70 9.98 13.53
C THR A 118 1.29 9.38 13.48
N LEU A 119 1.13 8.14 13.93
CA LEU A 119 -0.12 7.39 13.85
C LEU A 119 -1.19 8.04 14.75
N GLU A 120 -2.34 8.32 14.15
CA GLU A 120 -3.45 9.02 14.81
C GLU A 120 -4.60 8.07 15.11
N LEU A 121 -4.79 7.05 14.25
CA LEU A 121 -5.94 6.19 14.33
C LEU A 121 -5.59 4.74 14.02
N VAL A 122 -5.83 3.89 15.02
CA VAL A 122 -5.74 2.45 14.92
C VAL A 122 -7.16 1.91 14.96
N TYR A 123 -7.50 1.15 13.96
CA TYR A 123 -8.70 0.35 13.96
C TYR A 123 -8.30 -1.11 14.04
N ALA A 124 -8.63 -1.73 15.16
CA ALA A 124 -8.40 -3.13 15.40
C ALA A 124 -9.55 -3.65 16.26
N ILE A 125 -9.74 -4.97 16.23
CA ILE A 125 -10.82 -5.75 16.86
C ILE A 125 -12.05 -5.85 15.94
#